data_AF-A0A812NRZ3-F1
#
_entry.id   AF-A0A812NRZ3-F1
#
_cell.length_a   1.000
_cell.length_b   1.000
_cell.length_c   1.000
_cell.angle_alpha   90.00
_cell.angle_beta   90.00
_cell.angle_gamma   90.00
#
_symmetry.space_group_name_H-M   'P 1'
#
loop_
_entity.id
_entity.type
_entity.pdbx_description
1 polymer ?
#
loop_
_entity_poly.entity_id
_entity_poly.type
_entity_poly.pdbx_seq_one_letter_code
_entity_poly.pdbx_strand_id
1 'polypeptide(L)'
;MTFVFAVTWGLLAKSAAATAAAAETQRRYQNPSCCRFSKVFHDADWQDEVTRRLFKQRAIKAERRFFAEPGVAYDQETGMTFDGISLDPATGELNRGPPPAGPFGFSAASKEALHLSLLALALNPSLVGKDLAPLVYDEEEAMEILEKKVKTMEDFDKTEPGYGGFLPWFCTRGAIERGRVRQCRSLQDEASTLAPTNDFFNKVPGLDNGQLAWGTYAVARTLRRRATEDPKFNALAKRWEARLERMRTTAVPLFYAGRGTGAVRAVSKIVNTSRDAFNASDNAETMMVYPAFLDDAYEGELMVLFMDLLADWSAYPNNGLEERNKMWERKQIKLVARNYTTANGSAITVQEGFWFSSHEQWKLMVLPYLEIPLVNQVFTNSEYVRVLDAINRGIPGLFASSHAPPNVRCGRLGGYCNAVGVQEVASQVVYWDQSVTPYGAYPVMLVDQAAGLAWYNIMLSLPKMQTETGSVEASDVHGTAVAAVLTWDTKVTSVLAMLGGTGPLISSFLAADGHRELFEERVGKMYSEVFSGRLSSPQNIRAGKTSLPWPPGNLLPRHWESVDSAFPTCLCNTSSTAPPPRLRGNI
;
A
#
# COMPACT_ATOMS: atom_id res chain seq x y z
N MET A 1 -48.82 -28.51 22.24
CA MET A 1 -47.47 -28.50 22.86
C MET A 1 -46.39 -29.15 21.99
N THR A 2 -46.72 -30.00 21.03
CA THR A 2 -45.74 -30.74 20.19
C THR A 2 -45.03 -29.90 19.12
N PHE A 3 -45.64 -28.78 18.68
CA PHE A 3 -45.08 -27.93 17.62
C PHE A 3 -43.95 -26.99 18.11
N VAL A 4 -43.93 -26.63 19.40
CA VAL A 4 -42.93 -25.71 19.98
C VAL A 4 -41.61 -26.43 20.26
N PHE A 5 -41.65 -27.74 20.55
CA PHE A 5 -40.45 -28.55 20.78
C PHE A 5 -39.66 -28.84 19.50
N ALA A 6 -40.31 -29.01 18.35
CA ALA A 6 -39.63 -29.28 17.08
C ALA A 6 -38.84 -28.05 16.56
N VAL A 7 -39.39 -26.84 16.76
CA VAL A 7 -38.74 -25.59 16.32
C VAL A 7 -37.52 -25.25 17.19
N THR A 8 -37.60 -25.49 18.51
CA THR A 8 -36.49 -25.26 19.44
C THR A 8 -35.35 -26.26 19.26
N TRP A 9 -35.65 -27.55 19.01
CA TRP A 9 -34.63 -28.55 18.66
C TRP A 9 -33.98 -28.28 17.30
N GLY A 10 -34.73 -27.84 16.30
CA GLY A 10 -34.20 -27.47 14.99
C GLY A 10 -33.25 -26.26 15.04
N LEU A 11 -33.51 -25.29 15.92
CA LEU A 11 -32.63 -24.13 16.16
C LEU A 11 -31.37 -24.51 16.94
N LEU A 12 -31.48 -25.37 17.96
CA LEU A 12 -30.34 -25.87 18.74
C LEU A 12 -29.41 -26.77 17.91
N ALA A 13 -29.96 -27.64 17.07
CA ALA A 13 -29.18 -28.52 16.18
C ALA A 13 -28.44 -27.72 15.08
N LYS A 14 -29.06 -26.68 14.52
CA LYS A 14 -28.41 -25.75 13.58
C LYS A 14 -27.29 -24.94 14.25
N SER A 15 -27.50 -24.50 15.48
CA SER A 15 -26.47 -23.82 16.28
C SER A 15 -25.27 -24.73 16.54
N ALA A 16 -25.52 -25.96 17.01
CA ALA A 16 -24.45 -26.93 17.29
C ALA A 16 -23.67 -27.37 16.02
N ALA A 17 -24.36 -27.57 14.89
CA ALA A 17 -23.72 -27.87 13.61
C ALA A 17 -22.84 -26.69 13.10
N ALA A 18 -23.30 -25.45 13.27
CA ALA A 18 -22.50 -24.27 12.95
C ALA A 18 -21.28 -24.12 13.86
N THR A 19 -21.41 -24.49 15.15
CA THR A 19 -20.29 -24.45 16.11
C THR A 19 -19.27 -25.55 15.83
N ALA A 20 -19.72 -26.75 15.44
CA ALA A 20 -18.87 -27.87 15.06
C ALA A 20 -18.12 -27.59 13.74
N ALA A 21 -18.81 -27.04 12.73
CA ALA A 21 -18.19 -26.62 11.47
C ALA A 21 -17.16 -25.51 11.69
N ALA A 22 -17.47 -24.51 12.53
CA ALA A 22 -16.51 -23.47 12.90
C ALA A 22 -15.28 -24.05 13.64
N ALA A 23 -15.47 -25.01 14.55
CA ALA A 23 -14.39 -25.67 15.27
C ALA A 23 -13.51 -26.55 14.37
N GLU A 24 -14.10 -27.21 13.36
CA GLU A 24 -13.37 -28.02 12.38
C GLU A 24 -12.59 -27.15 11.38
N THR A 25 -13.20 -26.08 10.88
CA THR A 25 -12.55 -25.03 10.09
C THR A 25 -11.38 -24.40 10.87
N GLN A 26 -11.60 -24.08 12.15
CA GLN A 26 -10.58 -23.55 13.02
C GLN A 26 -9.44 -24.56 13.26
N ARG A 27 -9.72 -25.85 13.49
CA ARG A 27 -8.68 -26.90 13.57
C ARG A 27 -7.89 -27.05 12.27
N ARG A 28 -8.57 -27.01 11.11
CA ARG A 28 -7.93 -27.09 9.79
C ARG A 28 -6.96 -25.93 9.55
N TYR A 29 -7.31 -24.73 10.03
CA TYR A 29 -6.53 -23.51 9.88
C TYR A 29 -5.65 -23.16 11.10
N GLN A 30 -5.45 -24.06 12.06
CA GLN A 30 -4.71 -23.79 13.29
C GLN A 30 -3.28 -24.30 13.35
N ASN A 31 -2.73 -25.02 12.35
CA ASN A 31 -1.31 -25.42 12.38
C ASN A 31 -0.41 -24.16 12.44
N PRO A 32 0.14 -23.78 13.60
CA PRO A 32 0.81 -22.50 13.79
C PRO A 32 2.25 -22.51 13.27
N SER A 33 2.74 -23.68 12.84
CA SER A 33 4.10 -23.92 12.35
C SER A 33 4.21 -23.96 10.81
N CYS A 34 3.12 -23.64 10.10
CA CYS A 34 3.07 -23.71 8.64
C CYS A 34 3.42 -22.35 8.02
N CYS A 35 4.68 -22.19 7.58
CA CYS A 35 5.10 -21.00 6.84
C CYS A 35 4.35 -20.89 5.51
N ARG A 36 4.24 -22.00 4.76
CA ARG A 36 3.52 -22.07 3.48
C ARG A 36 2.01 -22.25 3.65
N PHE A 37 1.38 -21.29 4.33
CA PHE A 37 -0.02 -21.41 4.71
C PHE A 37 -1.02 -21.26 3.56
N SER A 38 -0.66 -20.72 2.40
CA SER A 38 -1.64 -20.38 1.34
C SER A 38 -2.41 -21.61 0.82
N LYS A 39 -1.71 -22.75 0.72
CA LYS A 39 -2.29 -24.04 0.30
C LYS A 39 -3.42 -24.51 1.21
N VAL A 40 -3.40 -24.12 2.49
CA VAL A 40 -4.46 -24.47 3.43
C VAL A 40 -5.77 -23.78 3.03
N PHE A 41 -5.70 -22.60 2.40
CA PHE A 41 -6.84 -21.78 2.02
C PHE A 41 -7.20 -21.89 0.52
N HIS A 42 -6.70 -22.90 -0.19
CA HIS A 42 -6.95 -23.05 -1.63
C HIS A 42 -8.46 -23.11 -1.95
N ASP A 43 -9.20 -23.99 -1.27
CA ASP A 43 -10.65 -24.18 -1.45
C ASP A 43 -11.47 -23.46 -0.35
N ALA A 44 -10.92 -22.37 0.20
CA ALA A 44 -11.54 -21.62 1.26
C ALA A 44 -12.84 -20.95 0.78
N ASP A 45 -13.86 -20.95 1.64
CA ASP A 45 -15.01 -20.06 1.46
C ASP A 45 -14.64 -18.65 1.92
N TRP A 46 -14.32 -17.78 0.97
CA TRP A 46 -13.94 -16.40 1.27
C TRP A 46 -15.12 -15.53 1.69
N GLN A 47 -16.38 -15.98 1.59
CA GLN A 47 -17.53 -15.30 2.17
C GLN A 47 -17.62 -15.51 3.69
N ASP A 48 -16.98 -16.54 4.23
CA ASP A 48 -16.89 -16.74 5.67
C ASP A 48 -15.91 -15.74 6.33
N GLU A 49 -16.44 -14.97 7.28
CA GLU A 49 -15.67 -13.99 8.03
C GLU A 49 -14.57 -14.64 8.88
N VAL A 50 -14.82 -15.83 9.43
CA VAL A 50 -13.83 -16.57 10.23
C VAL A 50 -12.64 -16.95 9.36
N THR A 51 -12.89 -17.46 8.15
CA THR A 51 -11.88 -17.78 7.14
C THR A 51 -11.04 -16.54 6.78
N ARG A 52 -11.68 -15.41 6.43
CA ARG A 52 -10.95 -14.16 6.13
C ARG A 52 -10.10 -13.70 7.30
N ARG A 53 -10.63 -13.74 8.51
CA ARG A 53 -9.93 -13.33 9.74
C ARG A 53 -8.71 -14.19 10.02
N LEU A 54 -8.84 -15.52 9.95
CA LEU A 54 -7.73 -16.47 10.15
C LEU A 54 -6.65 -16.31 9.07
N PHE A 55 -7.05 -16.08 7.81
CA PHE A 55 -6.12 -15.81 6.73
C PHE A 55 -5.34 -14.52 6.97
N LYS A 56 -6.02 -13.41 7.28
CA LYS A 56 -5.37 -12.12 7.61
C LYS A 56 -4.41 -12.24 8.77
N GLN A 57 -4.78 -12.95 9.84
CA GLN A 57 -3.88 -13.19 10.97
C GLN A 57 -2.59 -13.90 10.54
N ARG A 58 -2.69 -14.92 9.68
CA ARG A 58 -1.50 -15.64 9.18
C ARG A 58 -0.66 -14.79 8.25
N ALA A 59 -1.29 -14.09 7.32
CA ALA A 59 -0.60 -13.21 6.39
C ALA A 59 0.13 -12.09 7.15
N ILE A 60 -0.58 -11.29 7.95
CA ILE A 60 0.02 -10.16 8.69
C ILE A 60 1.11 -10.66 9.65
N LYS A 61 0.93 -11.80 10.32
CA LYS A 61 1.97 -12.38 11.18
C LYS A 61 3.26 -12.73 10.42
N ALA A 62 3.14 -13.24 9.19
CA ALA A 62 4.32 -13.53 8.35
C ALA A 62 4.93 -12.23 7.82
N GLU A 63 4.11 -11.30 7.32
CA GLU A 63 4.53 -9.98 6.85
C GLU A 63 5.23 -9.15 7.93
N ARG A 64 4.82 -9.28 9.20
CA ARG A 64 5.44 -8.59 10.35
C ARG A 64 6.94 -8.82 10.44
N ARG A 65 7.42 -10.03 10.10
CA ARG A 65 8.86 -10.31 10.12
C ARG A 65 9.65 -9.50 9.10
N PHE A 66 9.01 -8.97 8.05
CA PHE A 66 9.61 -7.96 7.20
C PHE A 66 9.48 -6.58 7.82
N PHE A 67 8.26 -6.06 7.99
CA PHE A 67 8.07 -4.63 8.23
C PHE A 67 8.46 -4.19 9.65
N ALA A 68 8.37 -5.07 10.65
CA ALA A 68 8.60 -4.74 12.06
C ALA A 68 10.01 -5.10 12.56
N GLU A 69 10.78 -5.90 11.81
CA GLU A 69 12.14 -6.28 12.22
C GLU A 69 13.15 -5.17 11.86
N PRO A 70 13.85 -4.58 12.86
CA PRO A 70 14.92 -3.62 12.59
C PRO A 70 16.06 -4.28 11.81
N GLY A 71 16.67 -3.53 10.90
CA GLY A 71 17.72 -4.02 10.01
C GLY A 71 17.20 -4.88 8.85
N VAL A 72 15.88 -5.01 8.69
CA VAL A 72 15.24 -5.69 7.55
C VAL A 72 14.52 -4.67 6.67
N ALA A 73 13.40 -4.11 7.13
CA ALA A 73 12.62 -3.13 6.38
C ALA A 73 12.90 -1.67 6.79
N TYR A 74 13.46 -1.45 7.98
CA TYR A 74 13.85 -0.13 8.45
C TYR A 74 15.11 -0.21 9.30
N ASP A 75 15.76 0.93 9.46
CA ASP A 75 16.99 1.09 10.20
C ASP A 75 16.73 1.30 11.70
N GLN A 76 17.41 0.54 12.56
CA GLN A 76 17.18 0.57 14.01
C GLN A 76 17.60 1.89 14.67
N GLU A 77 18.63 2.55 14.14
CA GLU A 77 19.20 3.77 14.73
C GLU A 77 18.38 5.00 14.36
N THR A 78 18.04 5.13 13.08
CA THR A 78 17.32 6.29 12.54
C THR A 78 15.80 6.14 12.54
N GLY A 79 15.30 4.90 12.62
CA GLY A 79 13.89 4.56 12.42
C GLY A 79 13.42 4.64 10.96
N MET A 80 14.27 5.09 10.03
CA MET A 80 13.92 5.33 8.64
C MET A 80 13.85 4.02 7.85
N THR A 81 12.94 3.91 6.89
CA THR A 81 12.78 2.73 6.04
C THR A 81 13.97 2.53 5.11
N PHE A 82 14.24 1.27 4.80
CA PHE A 82 14.88 0.87 3.55
C PHE A 82 13.78 0.67 2.50
N ASP A 83 14.11 0.79 1.21
CA ASP A 83 13.17 0.40 0.14
C ASP A 83 12.78 -1.08 0.27
N GLY A 84 13.78 -1.92 0.55
CA GLY A 84 13.63 -3.36 0.65
C GLY A 84 14.91 -4.09 1.01
N ILE A 85 14.89 -5.41 0.86
CA ILE A 85 16.01 -6.32 1.09
C ILE A 85 15.95 -7.50 0.13
N SER A 86 17.10 -7.96 -0.35
CA SER A 86 17.18 -9.15 -1.22
C SER A 86 17.07 -10.45 -0.43
N LEU A 87 16.60 -11.49 -1.11
CA LEU A 87 16.56 -12.86 -0.62
C LEU A 87 17.59 -13.73 -1.35
N ASP A 88 18.08 -14.77 -0.69
CA ASP A 88 18.77 -15.85 -1.38
C ASP A 88 17.75 -16.60 -2.28
N PRO A 89 17.96 -16.67 -3.62
CA PRO A 89 16.99 -17.26 -4.54
C PRO A 89 16.87 -18.80 -4.44
N ALA A 90 17.78 -19.47 -3.74
CA ALA A 90 17.74 -20.90 -3.46
C ALA A 90 17.06 -21.18 -2.11
N THR A 91 17.44 -20.47 -1.05
CA THR A 91 16.99 -20.76 0.32
C THR A 91 15.80 -19.92 0.78
N GLY A 92 15.59 -18.74 0.19
CA GLY A 92 14.55 -17.78 0.61
C GLY A 92 14.89 -17.03 1.88
N GLU A 93 16.14 -17.12 2.35
CA GLU A 93 16.62 -16.40 3.53
C GLU A 93 16.94 -14.95 3.20
N LEU A 94 16.83 -14.07 4.20
CA LEU A 94 17.23 -12.68 4.08
C LEU A 94 18.73 -12.57 3.84
N ASN A 95 19.14 -11.89 2.77
CA ASN A 95 20.53 -11.53 2.59
C ASN A 95 20.83 -10.33 3.51
N ARG A 96 21.62 -10.57 4.57
CA ARG A 96 22.05 -9.54 5.55
C ARG A 96 23.49 -9.04 5.33
N GLY A 97 24.06 -9.36 4.17
CA GLY A 97 25.41 -8.95 3.78
C GLY A 97 25.49 -7.45 3.44
N PRO A 98 26.68 -6.95 3.05
CA PRO A 98 26.78 -5.61 2.49
C PRO A 98 26.04 -5.53 1.14
N PRO A 99 25.61 -4.33 0.70
CA PRO A 99 25.03 -4.14 -0.62
C PRO A 99 25.92 -4.77 -1.72
N PRO A 100 25.32 -5.44 -2.73
CA PRO A 100 23.88 -5.52 -3.01
C PRO A 100 23.12 -6.61 -2.23
N ALA A 101 23.79 -7.38 -1.38
CA ALA A 101 23.22 -8.53 -0.66
C ALA A 101 22.69 -8.15 0.73
N GLY A 102 22.25 -6.92 0.94
CA GLY A 102 21.76 -6.40 2.21
C GLY A 102 20.48 -5.60 2.03
N PRO A 103 19.94 -5.00 3.11
CA PRO A 103 18.92 -3.97 2.97
C PRO A 103 19.41 -2.88 2.00
N PHE A 104 18.50 -2.40 1.16
CA PHE A 104 18.78 -1.32 0.24
C PHE A 104 19.02 -0.06 1.06
N GLY A 105 20.26 0.45 1.10
CA GLY A 105 20.64 1.62 1.91
C GLY A 105 19.93 2.94 1.54
N PHE A 106 18.94 2.88 0.66
CA PHE A 106 18.10 3.98 0.24
C PHE A 106 16.61 3.66 0.43
N SER A 107 15.78 4.70 0.48
CA SER A 107 14.32 4.62 0.42
C SER A 107 13.76 5.94 -0.12
N ALA A 108 12.44 6.11 -0.06
CA ALA A 108 11.75 7.31 -0.49
C ALA A 108 10.54 7.62 0.41
N ALA A 109 10.01 8.83 0.27
CA ALA A 109 8.83 9.31 1.00
C ALA A 109 7.61 8.38 0.87
N SER A 110 7.50 7.64 -0.25
CA SER A 110 6.44 6.67 -0.50
C SER A 110 6.44 5.48 0.47
N LYS A 111 7.63 4.93 0.78
CA LYS A 111 7.77 3.82 1.73
C LYS A 111 7.64 4.30 3.17
N GLU A 112 8.14 5.50 3.47
CA GLU A 112 7.87 6.16 4.75
C GLU A 112 6.37 6.33 5.01
N ALA A 113 5.60 6.73 4.00
CA ALA A 113 4.16 6.87 4.12
C ALA A 113 3.48 5.57 4.57
N LEU A 114 3.86 4.43 3.97
CA LEU A 114 3.36 3.11 4.37
C LEU A 114 3.67 2.80 5.84
N HIS A 115 4.90 3.06 6.26
CA HIS A 115 5.32 2.81 7.64
C HIS A 115 4.56 3.72 8.62
N LEU A 116 4.46 5.02 8.35
CA LEU A 116 3.70 5.95 9.18
C LEU A 116 2.22 5.57 9.26
N SER A 117 1.63 5.08 8.17
CA SER A 117 0.26 4.56 8.17
C SER A 117 0.08 3.37 9.11
N LEU A 118 1.00 2.39 9.10
CA LEU A 118 0.96 1.26 10.04
C LEU A 118 1.12 1.72 11.50
N LEU A 119 2.06 2.63 11.78
CA LEU A 119 2.31 3.15 13.13
C LEU A 119 1.11 3.93 13.65
N ALA A 120 0.45 4.73 12.80
CA ALA A 120 -0.78 5.43 13.15
C ALA A 120 -1.93 4.44 13.44
N LEU A 121 -2.06 3.36 12.67
CA LEU A 121 -3.06 2.32 12.94
C LEU A 121 -2.77 1.54 14.23
N ALA A 122 -1.50 1.24 14.53
CA ALA A 122 -1.08 0.55 15.74
C ALA A 122 -1.45 1.32 17.02
N LEU A 123 -1.30 2.65 16.98
CA LEU A 123 -1.74 3.54 18.06
C LEU A 123 -3.26 3.74 18.12
N ASN A 124 -4.03 3.08 17.24
CA ASN A 124 -5.49 3.11 17.17
C ASN A 124 -6.09 1.69 17.04
N PRO A 125 -5.88 0.80 18.03
CA PRO A 125 -6.22 -0.62 17.91
C PRO A 125 -7.72 -0.89 17.72
N SER A 126 -8.59 0.06 18.07
CA SER A 126 -10.05 -0.04 17.85
C SER A 126 -10.43 -0.08 16.36
N LEU A 127 -9.67 0.59 15.48
CA LEU A 127 -9.92 0.59 14.04
C LEU A 127 -9.38 -0.66 13.35
N VAL A 128 -8.28 -1.22 13.87
CA VAL A 128 -7.65 -2.43 13.35
C VAL A 128 -8.42 -3.70 13.78
N GLY A 129 -9.01 -3.66 14.98
CA GLY A 129 -9.70 -4.79 15.58
C GLY A 129 -8.77 -5.62 16.48
N LYS A 130 -9.36 -6.19 17.54
CA LYS A 130 -8.66 -6.88 18.65
C LYS A 130 -7.77 -8.03 18.19
N ASP A 131 -8.17 -8.69 17.10
CA ASP A 131 -7.54 -9.89 16.57
C ASP A 131 -6.32 -9.62 15.69
N LEU A 132 -6.23 -8.42 15.11
CA LEU A 132 -5.16 -8.02 14.18
C LEU A 132 -4.22 -6.99 14.80
N ALA A 133 -4.69 -6.16 15.74
CA ALA A 133 -3.88 -5.10 16.34
C ALA A 133 -2.56 -5.60 16.95
N PRO A 134 -2.53 -6.73 17.70
CA PRO A 134 -1.28 -7.28 18.24
C PRO A 134 -0.27 -7.76 17.18
N LEU A 135 -0.67 -7.84 15.91
CA LEU A 135 0.19 -8.29 14.82
C LEU A 135 0.85 -7.11 14.06
N VAL A 136 0.41 -5.86 14.30
CA VAL A 136 0.89 -4.68 13.57
C VAL A 136 2.10 -4.05 14.26
N TYR A 137 1.91 -3.42 15.42
CA TYR A 137 2.95 -2.97 16.35
C TYR A 137 2.28 -2.85 17.71
N ASP A 138 3.02 -3.09 18.79
CA ASP A 138 2.56 -2.62 20.09
C ASP A 138 2.81 -1.09 20.24
N GLU A 139 2.27 -0.53 21.32
CA GLU A 139 2.33 0.91 21.55
C GLU A 139 3.76 1.41 21.82
N GLU A 140 4.57 0.61 22.52
CA GLU A 140 5.95 0.99 22.88
C GLU A 140 6.84 0.96 21.64
N GLU A 141 6.74 -0.10 20.84
CA GLU A 141 7.40 -0.22 19.53
C GLU A 141 7.03 0.95 18.63
N ALA A 142 5.73 1.27 18.51
CA ALA A 142 5.27 2.34 17.64
C ALA A 142 5.79 3.71 18.10
N MET A 143 5.78 3.99 19.40
CA MET A 143 6.27 5.23 19.97
C MET A 143 7.79 5.38 19.79
N GLU A 144 8.56 4.31 20.01
CA GLU A 144 10.02 4.33 19.83
C GLU A 144 10.39 4.62 18.37
N ILE A 145 9.74 3.95 17.42
CA ILE A 145 10.00 4.15 15.99
C ILE A 145 9.64 5.58 15.57
N LEU A 146 8.48 6.10 16.01
CA LEU A 146 8.04 7.46 15.68
C LEU A 146 8.96 8.54 16.27
N GLU A 147 9.48 8.33 17.47
CA GLU A 147 10.45 9.21 18.12
C GLU A 147 11.77 9.28 17.33
N LYS A 148 12.30 8.12 16.90
CA LYS A 148 13.52 8.04 16.06
C LYS A 148 13.30 8.68 14.70
N LYS A 149 12.20 8.38 14.03
CA LYS A 149 11.86 8.93 12.71
C LYS A 149 11.78 10.45 12.72
N VAL A 150 11.00 11.02 13.64
CA VAL A 150 10.83 12.48 13.68
C VAL A 150 12.16 13.17 14.02
N LYS A 151 12.97 12.59 14.91
CA LYS A 151 14.32 13.09 15.19
C LYS A 151 15.20 13.09 13.94
N THR A 152 15.25 11.99 13.19
CA THR A 152 16.05 11.89 11.97
C THR A 152 15.59 12.91 10.92
N MET A 153 14.27 13.06 10.76
CA MET A 153 13.71 14.03 9.82
C MET A 153 13.95 15.49 10.24
N GLU A 154 13.91 15.79 11.54
CA GLU A 154 14.28 17.11 12.08
C GLU A 154 15.77 17.43 11.86
N ASP A 155 16.65 16.44 12.06
CA ASP A 155 18.08 16.59 11.78
C ASP A 155 18.31 16.86 10.28
N PHE A 156 17.59 16.15 9.39
CA PHE A 156 17.62 16.40 7.95
C PHE A 156 17.12 17.80 7.59
N ASP A 157 15.98 18.21 8.14
CA ASP A 157 15.40 19.55 7.92
C ASP A 157 16.34 20.67 8.36
N LYS A 158 17.15 20.43 9.40
CA LYS A 158 18.18 21.37 9.85
C LYS A 158 19.36 21.45 8.89
N THR A 159 19.79 20.33 8.31
CA THR A 159 20.94 20.30 7.40
C THR A 159 20.58 20.69 5.97
N GLU A 160 19.36 20.40 5.53
CA GLU A 160 18.90 20.57 4.15
C GLU A 160 17.52 21.29 4.13
N PRO A 161 17.42 22.50 4.69
CA PRO A 161 16.15 23.19 4.90
C PRO A 161 15.39 23.52 3.61
N GLY A 162 16.07 23.53 2.46
CA GLY A 162 15.45 23.76 1.14
C GLY A 162 14.51 22.65 0.68
N TYR A 163 14.48 21.51 1.37
CA TYR A 163 13.46 20.48 1.16
C TYR A 163 12.14 20.74 1.92
N GLY A 164 12.11 21.70 2.86
CA GLY A 164 10.87 22.17 3.49
C GLY A 164 10.08 21.10 4.27
N GLY A 165 10.71 20.12 4.90
CA GLY A 165 9.98 19.03 5.58
C GLY A 165 9.61 17.87 4.66
N PHE A 166 9.81 18.00 3.35
CA PHE A 166 9.65 16.92 2.38
C PHE A 166 10.94 16.11 2.23
N LEU A 167 10.85 14.91 1.67
CA LEU A 167 12.01 14.03 1.52
C LEU A 167 12.31 13.76 0.03
N PRO A 168 13.58 13.80 -0.40
CA PRO A 168 13.98 13.23 -1.68
C PRO A 168 13.86 11.69 -1.66
N TRP A 169 14.32 11.02 -2.71
CA TRP A 169 14.89 9.68 -2.49
C TRP A 169 16.14 9.86 -1.61
N PHE A 170 16.24 9.09 -0.54
CA PHE A 170 17.21 9.33 0.52
C PHE A 170 18.03 8.09 0.85
N CYS A 171 19.27 8.30 1.24
CA CYS A 171 20.11 7.31 1.90
C CYS A 171 19.72 7.26 3.39
N THR A 172 19.17 6.12 3.82
CA THR A 172 18.56 5.91 5.14
C THR A 172 19.51 6.24 6.29
N ARG A 173 20.78 5.84 6.15
CA ARG A 173 21.85 6.05 7.15
C ARG A 173 22.81 7.18 6.77
N GLY A 174 22.39 8.06 5.86
CA GLY A 174 23.25 9.07 5.24
C GLY A 174 24.16 8.49 4.17
N ALA A 175 25.06 9.32 3.64
CA ALA A 175 25.86 8.96 2.48
C ALA A 175 27.37 9.08 2.73
N ILE A 176 28.13 8.36 1.92
CA ILE A 176 29.58 8.45 1.80
C ILE A 176 29.88 9.18 0.50
N GLU A 177 30.64 10.27 0.59
CA GLU A 177 31.09 11.03 -0.57
C GLU A 177 32.43 10.48 -1.08
N ARG A 178 32.45 10.02 -2.34
CA ARG A 178 33.67 9.56 -3.03
C ARG A 178 33.83 10.34 -4.33
N GLY A 179 34.36 11.55 -4.21
CA GLY A 179 34.50 12.48 -5.34
C GLY A 179 33.12 12.94 -5.84
N ARG A 180 32.77 12.62 -7.08
CA ARG A 180 31.47 13.00 -7.69
C ARG A 180 30.36 11.96 -7.47
N VAL A 181 30.64 10.87 -6.78
CA VAL A 181 29.67 9.79 -6.54
C VAL A 181 29.30 9.80 -5.06
N ARG A 182 27.99 9.87 -4.81
CA ARG A 182 27.41 9.67 -3.49
C ARG A 182 26.87 8.24 -3.38
N GLN A 183 27.39 7.49 -2.41
CA GLN A 183 26.95 6.13 -2.11
C GLN A 183 26.22 6.10 -0.77
N CYS A 184 25.07 5.44 -0.69
CA CYS A 184 24.37 5.29 0.57
C CYS A 184 25.12 4.36 1.53
N ARG A 185 25.12 4.72 2.81
CA ARG A 185 25.66 3.89 3.89
C ARG A 185 24.83 2.62 4.07
N SER A 186 25.51 1.53 4.41
CA SER A 186 24.92 0.24 4.76
C SER A 186 24.80 0.07 6.28
N LEU A 187 24.25 -1.06 6.72
CA LEU A 187 24.24 -1.44 8.15
C LEU A 187 25.64 -1.66 8.74
N GLN A 188 26.69 -1.81 7.91
CA GLN A 188 28.07 -1.95 8.37
C GLN A 188 28.75 -0.61 8.63
N ASP A 189 28.17 0.47 8.12
CA ASP A 189 28.67 1.81 8.30
C ASP A 189 27.99 2.48 9.49
N GLU A 190 28.72 3.30 10.24
CA GLU A 190 28.14 4.16 11.27
C GLU A 190 27.08 5.08 10.65
N ALA A 191 25.91 5.16 11.28
CA ALA A 191 24.84 6.02 10.80
C ALA A 191 25.27 7.49 10.86
N SER A 192 24.79 8.26 9.89
CA SER A 192 24.95 9.70 9.84
C SER A 192 23.61 10.34 9.49
N THR A 193 23.56 11.68 9.47
CA THR A 193 22.36 12.41 9.05
C THR A 193 21.89 11.90 7.69
N LEU A 194 20.58 11.68 7.56
CA LEU A 194 19.93 11.32 6.32
C LEU A 194 20.39 12.27 5.20
N ALA A 195 20.60 11.72 4.01
CA ALA A 195 21.11 12.48 2.87
C ALA A 195 20.35 12.11 1.59
N PRO A 196 20.19 13.01 0.61
CA PRO A 196 19.61 12.66 -0.68
C PRO A 196 20.45 11.59 -1.41
N THR A 197 19.81 10.68 -2.15
CA THR A 197 20.51 9.81 -3.10
C THR A 197 21.18 10.64 -4.19
N ASN A 198 22.15 10.06 -4.91
CA ASN A 198 22.94 10.78 -5.90
C ASN A 198 22.09 11.43 -7.01
N ASP A 199 21.02 10.76 -7.42
CA ASP A 199 20.10 11.17 -8.48
C ASP A 199 19.01 12.15 -8.02
N PHE A 200 18.73 12.20 -6.71
CA PHE A 200 17.80 13.15 -6.08
C PHE A 200 18.48 14.20 -5.20
N PHE A 201 19.80 14.34 -5.29
CA PHE A 201 20.47 15.55 -4.80
C PHE A 201 19.83 16.76 -5.48
N ASN A 202 19.36 17.72 -4.69
CA ASN A 202 18.59 18.90 -5.10
C ASN A 202 17.23 18.65 -5.80
N LYS A 203 16.63 17.48 -5.65
CA LYS A 203 15.30 17.19 -6.22
C LYS A 203 14.35 16.61 -5.19
N VAL A 204 13.09 17.02 -5.23
CA VAL A 204 12.04 16.49 -4.35
C VAL A 204 10.82 16.06 -5.17
N PRO A 205 10.40 14.77 -5.12
CA PRO A 205 9.25 14.28 -5.88
C PRO A 205 7.95 14.61 -5.17
N GLY A 206 7.00 15.26 -5.85
CA GLY A 206 5.70 15.60 -5.29
C GLY A 206 4.80 14.39 -5.06
N LEU A 207 4.88 13.34 -5.90
CA LEU A 207 4.06 12.13 -5.77
C LEU A 207 4.31 11.41 -4.44
N ASP A 208 5.55 10.99 -4.19
CA ASP A 208 5.95 10.30 -2.96
C ASP A 208 5.69 11.15 -1.72
N ASN A 209 5.88 12.46 -1.83
CA ASN A 209 5.66 13.38 -0.73
C ASN A 209 4.18 13.66 -0.46
N GLY A 210 3.30 13.53 -1.45
CA GLY A 210 1.86 13.54 -1.23
C GLY A 210 1.45 12.38 -0.33
N GLN A 211 2.00 11.19 -0.56
CA GLN A 211 1.80 10.03 0.31
C GLN A 211 2.35 10.28 1.72
N LEU A 212 3.59 10.78 1.82
CA LEU A 212 4.22 11.10 3.12
C LEU A 212 3.45 12.16 3.90
N ALA A 213 2.90 13.17 3.23
CA ALA A 213 2.15 14.24 3.88
C ALA A 213 0.91 13.70 4.59
N TRP A 214 0.18 12.79 3.94
CA TRP A 214 -0.97 12.12 4.56
C TRP A 214 -0.58 11.11 5.63
N GLY A 215 0.55 10.41 5.49
CA GLY A 215 1.11 9.58 6.58
C GLY A 215 1.50 10.41 7.81
N THR A 216 2.14 11.56 7.59
CA THR A 216 2.49 12.54 8.64
C THR A 216 1.23 13.10 9.31
N TYR A 217 0.21 13.44 8.52
CA TYR A 217 -1.09 13.88 9.03
C TYR A 217 -1.76 12.79 9.90
N ALA A 218 -1.76 11.53 9.45
CA ALA A 218 -2.30 10.40 10.22
C ALA A 218 -1.62 10.25 11.60
N VAL A 219 -0.29 10.33 11.63
CA VAL A 219 0.50 10.23 12.87
C VAL A 219 0.27 11.44 13.78
N ALA A 220 0.40 12.66 13.27
CA ALA A 220 0.23 13.88 14.06
C ALA A 220 -1.14 13.93 14.73
N ARG A 221 -2.20 13.59 13.98
CA ARG A 221 -3.58 13.57 14.49
C ARG A 221 -3.85 12.42 15.45
N THR A 222 -3.27 11.26 15.20
CA THR A 222 -3.33 10.12 16.14
C THR A 222 -2.68 10.48 17.46
N LEU A 223 -1.44 10.97 17.46
CA LEU A 223 -0.73 11.37 18.67
C LEU A 223 -1.45 12.51 19.40
N ARG A 224 -1.98 13.49 18.67
CA ARG A 224 -2.80 14.57 19.26
C ARG A 224 -4.02 14.02 19.97
N ARG A 225 -4.73 13.06 19.39
CA ARG A 225 -5.87 12.39 20.05
C ARG A 225 -5.41 11.63 21.29
N ARG A 226 -4.37 10.79 21.17
CA ARG A 226 -3.83 10.00 22.28
C ARG A 226 -3.31 10.88 23.43
N ALA A 227 -2.78 12.05 23.13
CA ALA A 227 -2.34 13.04 24.11
C ALA A 227 -3.48 13.62 24.96
N THR A 228 -4.74 13.57 24.48
CA THR A 228 -5.91 13.92 25.32
C THR A 228 -6.26 12.82 26.32
N GLU A 229 -5.85 11.58 26.06
CA GLU A 229 -6.15 10.40 26.86
C GLU A 229 -5.01 10.09 27.85
N ASP A 230 -3.76 10.25 27.40
CA ASP A 230 -2.55 9.97 28.18
C ASP A 230 -1.47 11.03 27.90
N PRO A 231 -1.02 11.80 28.91
CA PRO A 231 -0.04 12.85 28.74
C PRO A 231 1.32 12.41 28.18
N LYS A 232 1.67 11.12 28.22
CA LYS A 232 2.96 10.63 27.69
C LYS A 232 3.12 10.89 26.18
N PHE A 233 2.01 10.99 25.45
CA PHE A 233 2.03 11.29 24.02
C PHE A 233 2.29 12.77 23.70
N ASN A 234 2.18 13.68 24.66
CA ASN A 234 2.23 15.13 24.43
C ASN A 234 3.51 15.60 23.73
N ALA A 235 4.67 15.12 24.18
CA ALA A 235 5.95 15.56 23.65
C ALA A 235 6.10 15.16 22.18
N LEU A 236 5.80 13.90 21.87
CA LEU A 236 5.88 13.38 20.50
C LEU A 236 4.82 13.99 19.58
N ALA A 237 3.59 14.19 20.09
CA ALA A 237 2.51 14.86 19.35
C ALA A 237 2.93 16.26 18.87
N LYS A 238 3.58 17.06 19.73
CA LYS A 238 4.05 18.41 19.38
C LYS A 238 5.08 18.40 18.24
N ARG A 239 6.00 17.43 18.24
CA ARG A 239 7.05 17.31 17.21
C ARG A 239 6.47 16.92 15.86
N TRP A 240 5.56 15.95 15.84
CA TRP A 240 4.86 15.57 14.61
C TRP A 240 3.93 16.66 14.08
N GLU A 241 3.30 17.45 14.96
CA GLU A 241 2.54 18.63 14.54
C GLU A 241 3.45 19.69 13.91
N ALA A 242 4.61 19.97 14.52
CA ALA A 242 5.58 20.92 13.96
C ALA A 242 6.10 20.47 12.58
N ARG A 243 6.32 19.17 12.40
CA ARG A 243 6.67 18.60 11.09
C ARG A 243 5.55 18.79 10.06
N LEU A 244 4.30 18.46 10.42
CA LEU A 244 3.15 18.66 9.54
C LEU A 244 3.02 20.14 9.14
N GLU A 245 3.22 21.05 10.08
CA GLU A 245 3.17 22.49 9.83
C GLU A 245 4.28 22.96 8.88
N ARG A 246 5.50 22.43 9.02
CA ARG A 246 6.58 22.67 8.06
C ARG A 246 6.20 22.24 6.64
N MET A 247 5.54 21.09 6.49
CA MET A 247 5.05 20.63 5.18
C MET A 247 3.95 21.54 4.62
N ARG A 248 2.98 21.96 5.45
CA ARG A 248 1.87 22.86 5.03
C ARG A 248 2.37 24.18 4.50
N THR A 249 3.32 24.78 5.19
CA THR A 249 3.84 26.11 4.91
C THR A 249 4.79 26.17 3.72
N THR A 250 5.41 25.04 3.34
CA THR A 250 6.37 24.97 2.24
C THR A 250 5.87 24.23 0.99
N ALA A 251 4.72 23.54 1.06
CA ALA A 251 4.15 22.81 -0.07
C ALA A 251 3.93 23.71 -1.30
N VAL A 252 3.34 24.89 -1.09
CA VAL A 252 3.05 25.83 -2.18
C VAL A 252 4.33 26.41 -2.79
N PRO A 253 5.28 26.98 -2.02
CA PRO A 253 6.58 27.42 -2.56
C PRO A 253 7.33 26.33 -3.34
N LEU A 254 7.31 25.08 -2.89
CA LEU A 254 8.07 24.00 -3.51
C LEU A 254 7.36 23.42 -4.75
N PHE A 255 6.09 23.08 -4.66
CA PHE A 255 5.42 22.26 -5.66
C PHE A 255 4.52 23.04 -6.62
N TYR A 256 4.03 24.23 -6.24
CA TYR A 256 3.18 25.01 -7.14
C TYR A 256 4.01 25.73 -8.21
N ALA A 257 3.72 25.47 -9.50
CA ALA A 257 4.54 25.95 -10.61
C ALA A 257 4.51 27.48 -10.80
N GLY A 258 3.54 28.16 -10.19
CA GLY A 258 3.42 29.61 -10.20
C GLY A 258 2.02 30.09 -10.52
N ARG A 259 1.79 31.39 -10.30
CA ARG A 259 0.49 32.05 -10.46
C ARG A 259 -0.11 31.79 -11.85
N GLY A 260 -1.38 31.42 -11.89
CA GLY A 260 -2.15 31.23 -13.12
C GLY A 260 -1.90 29.91 -13.84
N THR A 261 -1.02 29.05 -13.34
CA THR A 261 -0.64 27.82 -14.06
C THR A 261 -1.57 26.63 -13.76
N GLY A 262 -2.11 26.58 -12.53
CA GLY A 262 -2.80 25.39 -12.02
C GLY A 262 -1.92 24.13 -11.97
N ALA A 263 -0.60 24.27 -12.12
CA ALA A 263 0.29 23.13 -12.31
C ALA A 263 1.06 22.81 -11.02
N VAL A 264 1.03 21.54 -10.62
CA VAL A 264 1.76 21.02 -9.46
C VAL A 264 2.92 20.17 -9.97
N ARG A 265 4.16 20.53 -9.62
CA ARG A 265 5.38 19.86 -10.10
C ARG A 265 5.40 18.41 -9.63
N ALA A 266 5.63 17.48 -10.56
CA ALA A 266 5.87 16.08 -10.21
C ALA A 266 7.24 15.90 -9.54
N VAL A 267 8.24 16.68 -9.96
CA VAL A 267 9.53 16.80 -9.29
C VAL A 267 9.93 18.29 -9.29
N SER A 268 10.22 18.82 -8.11
CA SER A 268 10.78 20.16 -7.95
C SER A 268 12.30 20.07 -7.91
N LYS A 269 12.96 20.88 -8.73
CA LYS A 269 14.41 21.10 -8.65
C LYS A 269 14.66 22.24 -7.65
N ILE A 270 15.39 21.96 -6.59
CA ILE A 270 15.76 22.91 -5.54
C ILE A 270 17.03 23.64 -6.00
N VAL A 271 16.99 24.98 -6.01
CA VAL A 271 18.13 25.79 -6.47
C VAL A 271 19.27 25.77 -5.44
N ASN A 272 18.94 25.91 -4.16
CA ASN A 272 19.86 25.86 -3.05
C ASN A 272 19.23 25.10 -1.87
N THR A 273 19.76 23.91 -1.56
CA THR A 273 19.21 23.05 -0.50
C THR A 273 19.50 23.58 0.91
N SER A 274 20.43 24.52 1.07
CA SER A 274 20.71 25.19 2.36
C SER A 274 19.83 26.42 2.60
N ARG A 275 19.04 26.87 1.62
CA ARG A 275 18.10 27.99 1.77
C ARG A 275 16.72 27.45 2.11
N ASP A 276 16.15 27.89 3.24
CA ASP A 276 14.82 27.44 3.69
C ASP A 276 13.72 27.74 2.65
N ALA A 277 12.84 26.77 2.42
CA ALA A 277 11.80 26.82 1.41
C ALA A 277 10.62 27.76 1.74
N PHE A 278 10.39 28.09 3.02
CA PHE A 278 9.19 28.83 3.46
C PHE A 278 9.04 30.20 2.80
N ASN A 279 10.13 30.97 2.70
CA ASN A 279 10.14 32.33 2.14
C ASN A 279 10.90 32.43 0.81
N ALA A 280 11.08 31.32 0.12
CA ALA A 280 11.93 31.23 -1.06
C ALA A 280 11.19 30.56 -2.21
N SER A 281 10.13 31.19 -2.71
CA SER A 281 9.37 30.72 -3.88
C SER A 281 10.21 30.66 -5.17
N ASP A 282 11.35 31.37 -5.18
CA ASP A 282 12.38 31.31 -6.23
C ASP A 282 13.37 30.15 -6.04
N ASN A 283 13.27 29.38 -4.96
CA ASN A 283 14.19 28.27 -4.66
C ASN A 283 13.73 26.92 -5.25
N ALA A 284 12.59 26.89 -5.94
CA ALA A 284 12.07 25.69 -6.60
C ALA A 284 11.73 25.96 -8.08
N GLU A 285 12.27 25.12 -8.96
CA GLU A 285 12.10 25.21 -10.41
C GLU A 285 11.41 23.96 -10.96
N THR A 286 10.68 24.14 -12.06
CA THR A 286 10.21 23.02 -12.88
C THR A 286 11.40 22.44 -13.66
N MET A 287 11.53 21.11 -13.69
CA MET A 287 12.58 20.47 -14.47
C MET A 287 12.41 20.76 -15.97
N MET A 288 13.40 21.42 -16.58
CA MET A 288 13.32 21.84 -17.99
C MET A 288 13.36 20.69 -19.00
N VAL A 289 14.11 19.62 -18.70
CA VAL A 289 14.34 18.51 -19.66
C VAL A 289 13.12 17.58 -19.73
N TYR A 290 12.33 17.51 -18.65
CA TYR A 290 11.10 16.70 -18.55
C TYR A 290 10.10 17.41 -17.62
N PRO A 291 9.40 18.46 -18.09
CA PRO A 291 8.36 19.09 -17.29
C PRO A 291 7.23 18.08 -17.10
N ALA A 292 7.12 17.56 -15.88
CA ALA A 292 6.06 16.65 -15.47
C ALA A 292 5.26 17.28 -14.33
N PHE A 293 3.94 17.12 -14.39
CA PHE A 293 3.00 17.69 -13.42
C PHE A 293 2.10 16.59 -12.86
N LEU A 294 1.67 16.77 -11.61
CA LEU A 294 0.70 15.90 -10.95
C LEU A 294 -0.72 16.34 -11.35
N ASP A 295 -1.07 16.10 -12.61
CA ASP A 295 -2.36 16.49 -13.18
C ASP A 295 -3.25 15.29 -13.58
N ASP A 296 -2.81 14.06 -13.33
CA ASP A 296 -3.64 12.86 -13.47
C ASP A 296 -4.42 12.52 -12.18
N ALA A 297 -5.21 11.45 -12.24
CA ALA A 297 -6.03 10.95 -11.14
C ALA A 297 -5.43 9.69 -10.49
N TYR A 298 -4.10 9.56 -10.43
CA TYR A 298 -3.42 8.45 -9.76
C TYR A 298 -2.86 8.91 -8.40
N GLU A 299 -1.68 8.44 -7.99
CA GLU A 299 -1.12 8.67 -6.66
C GLU A 299 -0.76 10.13 -6.41
N GLY A 300 -0.34 10.85 -7.46
CA GLY A 300 0.03 12.27 -7.40
C GLY A 300 -1.09 13.20 -6.93
N GLU A 301 -2.35 12.76 -7.07
CA GLU A 301 -3.54 13.47 -6.56
C GLU A 301 -3.47 13.71 -5.04
N LEU A 302 -2.74 12.87 -4.29
CA LEU A 302 -2.54 13.04 -2.86
C LEU A 302 -1.81 14.34 -2.52
N MET A 303 -0.84 14.77 -3.33
CA MET A 303 -0.17 16.07 -3.15
C MET A 303 -1.13 17.22 -3.49
N VAL A 304 -1.91 17.08 -4.56
CA VAL A 304 -2.91 18.10 -4.94
C VAL A 304 -3.93 18.31 -3.82
N LEU A 305 -4.43 17.24 -3.22
CA LEU A 305 -5.35 17.30 -2.09
C LEU A 305 -4.70 17.84 -0.82
N PHE A 306 -3.47 17.45 -0.52
CA PHE A 306 -2.73 18.04 0.61
C PHE A 306 -2.60 19.56 0.44
N MET A 307 -2.26 20.00 -0.77
CA MET A 307 -2.17 21.42 -1.09
C MET A 307 -3.50 22.14 -0.99
N ASP A 308 -4.58 21.64 -1.62
CA ASP A 308 -5.89 22.32 -1.62
C ASP A 308 -6.51 22.43 -0.23
N LEU A 309 -6.37 21.36 0.59
CA LEU A 309 -7.03 21.24 1.89
C LEU A 309 -6.21 21.81 3.04
N LEU A 310 -4.89 21.62 3.04
CA LEU A 310 -4.06 21.82 4.24
C LEU A 310 -2.91 22.83 4.08
N ALA A 311 -2.44 23.10 2.85
CA ALA A 311 -1.28 23.97 2.67
C ALA A 311 -1.60 25.45 2.88
N ASP A 312 -0.57 26.23 3.18
CA ASP A 312 -0.65 27.67 3.29
C ASP A 312 -0.65 28.34 1.90
N TRP A 313 -1.77 28.96 1.54
CA TRP A 313 -1.94 29.73 0.31
C TRP A 313 -1.99 31.24 0.56
N SER A 314 -1.59 31.71 1.74
CA SER A 314 -1.67 33.12 2.13
C SER A 314 -0.86 34.07 1.23
N ALA A 315 0.15 33.56 0.53
CA ALA A 315 0.91 34.30 -0.48
C ALA A 315 0.07 34.67 -1.73
N TYR A 316 -1.12 34.07 -1.90
CA TYR A 316 -2.05 34.33 -3.00
C TYR A 316 -3.35 34.98 -2.51
N PRO A 317 -3.98 35.86 -3.31
CA PRO A 317 -5.26 36.48 -2.95
C PRO A 317 -6.35 35.45 -2.58
N ASN A 318 -7.19 35.79 -1.60
CA ASN A 318 -8.29 34.94 -1.13
C ASN A 318 -7.84 33.53 -0.73
N ASN A 319 -6.68 33.44 -0.08
CA ASN A 319 -6.04 32.17 0.30
C ASN A 319 -5.95 31.20 -0.90
N GLY A 320 -5.48 31.74 -2.04
CA GLY A 320 -5.26 31.01 -3.28
C GLY A 320 -6.48 30.37 -3.93
N LEU A 321 -7.72 30.80 -3.62
CA LEU A 321 -8.94 30.17 -4.17
C LEU A 321 -8.92 30.00 -5.69
N GLU A 322 -8.50 31.04 -6.42
CA GLU A 322 -8.39 30.99 -7.89
C GLU A 322 -7.35 29.96 -8.35
N GLU A 323 -6.18 29.93 -7.71
CA GLU A 323 -5.11 29.01 -8.08
C GLU A 323 -5.44 27.56 -7.75
N ARG A 324 -6.12 27.33 -6.61
CA ARG A 324 -6.64 26.03 -6.22
C ARG A 324 -7.69 25.52 -7.21
N ASN A 325 -8.59 26.38 -7.67
CA ASN A 325 -9.54 26.00 -8.73
C ASN A 325 -8.84 25.64 -10.05
N LYS A 326 -7.81 26.40 -10.45
CA LYS A 326 -7.02 26.06 -11.65
C LYS A 326 -6.31 24.71 -11.53
N MET A 327 -5.87 24.31 -10.33
CA MET A 327 -5.32 22.95 -10.13
C MET A 327 -6.34 21.87 -10.48
N TRP A 328 -7.59 22.04 -10.01
CA TRP A 328 -8.67 21.11 -10.30
C TRP A 328 -9.12 21.15 -11.75
N GLU A 329 -9.20 22.32 -12.37
CA GLU A 329 -9.49 22.47 -13.82
C GLU A 329 -8.47 21.73 -14.67
N ARG A 330 -7.18 21.87 -14.35
CA ARG A 330 -6.11 21.14 -15.04
C ARG A 330 -6.25 19.63 -14.88
N LYS A 331 -6.55 19.18 -13.65
CA LYS A 331 -6.74 17.75 -13.34
C LYS A 331 -7.97 17.16 -14.02
N GLN A 332 -9.05 17.91 -14.11
CA GLN A 332 -10.32 17.47 -14.68
C GLN A 332 -10.14 16.94 -16.11
N ILE A 333 -9.23 17.54 -16.88
CA ILE A 333 -8.94 17.16 -18.27
C ILE A 333 -8.34 15.75 -18.39
N LYS A 334 -7.64 15.28 -17.35
CA LYS A 334 -6.96 13.98 -17.34
C LYS A 334 -7.79 12.86 -16.71
N LEU A 335 -8.92 13.18 -16.07
CA LEU A 335 -9.85 12.17 -15.61
C LEU A 335 -10.72 11.71 -16.78
N VAL A 336 -10.45 10.51 -17.31
CA VAL A 336 -11.13 9.97 -18.48
C VAL A 336 -11.91 8.71 -18.13
N ALA A 337 -13.14 8.60 -18.63
CA ALA A 337 -13.92 7.37 -18.59
C ALA A 337 -13.54 6.48 -19.78
N ARG A 338 -13.20 5.21 -19.51
CA ARG A 338 -12.96 4.19 -20.53
C ARG A 338 -13.91 3.02 -20.34
N ASN A 339 -14.29 2.38 -21.45
CA ASN A 339 -15.10 1.19 -21.42
C ASN A 339 -14.23 -0.04 -21.69
N TYR A 340 -14.32 -1.02 -20.80
CA TYR A 340 -13.85 -2.38 -21.05
C TYR A 340 -14.98 -3.20 -21.67
N THR A 341 -14.71 -3.90 -22.76
CA THR A 341 -15.68 -4.68 -23.51
C THR A 341 -15.61 -6.13 -23.08
N THR A 342 -16.65 -6.58 -22.39
CA THR A 342 -16.75 -7.99 -21.97
C THR A 342 -16.98 -8.91 -23.17
N ALA A 343 -16.73 -10.22 -22.99
CA ALA A 343 -16.90 -11.22 -24.03
C ALA A 343 -18.33 -11.30 -24.63
N ASN A 344 -19.35 -10.84 -23.90
CA ASN A 344 -20.74 -10.80 -24.38
C ASN A 344 -21.11 -9.45 -25.07
N GLY A 345 -20.13 -8.56 -25.28
CA GLY A 345 -20.32 -7.25 -25.89
C GLY A 345 -20.81 -6.15 -24.94
N SER A 346 -21.05 -6.45 -23.66
CA SER A 346 -21.41 -5.42 -22.67
C SER A 346 -20.18 -4.59 -22.28
N ALA A 347 -20.38 -3.28 -22.08
CA ALA A 347 -19.34 -2.37 -21.61
C ALA A 347 -19.32 -2.27 -20.07
N ILE A 348 -18.14 -2.12 -19.48
CA ILE A 348 -17.94 -1.75 -18.08
C ILE A 348 -17.11 -0.47 -18.06
N THR A 349 -17.66 0.59 -17.49
CA THR A 349 -17.02 1.91 -17.46
C THR A 349 -16.11 2.05 -16.24
N VAL A 350 -14.86 2.44 -16.45
CA VAL A 350 -13.82 2.59 -15.43
C VAL A 350 -13.08 3.93 -15.59
N GLN A 351 -12.30 4.30 -14.58
CA GLN A 351 -11.29 5.34 -14.72
C GLN A 351 -10.16 4.83 -15.63
N GLU A 352 -9.77 5.59 -16.65
CA GLU A 352 -8.59 5.28 -17.47
C GLU A 352 -7.32 5.23 -16.60
N GLY A 353 -6.59 4.13 -16.70
CA GLY A 353 -5.30 3.95 -16.04
C GLY A 353 -4.15 4.55 -16.85
N PHE A 354 -2.99 4.75 -16.22
CA PHE A 354 -1.77 5.02 -16.96
C PHE A 354 -1.37 3.74 -17.71
N TRP A 355 -1.09 2.68 -16.96
CA TRP A 355 -1.08 1.29 -17.44
C TRP A 355 -2.24 0.48 -16.88
N PHE A 356 -3.05 1.07 -15.98
CA PHE A 356 -4.03 0.37 -15.16
C PHE A 356 -3.37 -0.59 -14.16
N SER A 357 -2.13 -0.27 -13.76
CA SER A 357 -1.39 -0.96 -12.69
C SER A 357 -2.15 -0.80 -11.37
N SER A 358 -2.20 -1.83 -10.52
CA SER A 358 -2.84 -1.67 -9.20
C SER A 358 -2.19 -0.57 -8.37
N HIS A 359 -0.90 -0.28 -8.59
CA HIS A 359 -0.16 0.78 -7.89
C HIS A 359 -0.84 2.17 -8.03
N GLU A 360 -1.47 2.45 -9.17
CA GLU A 360 -2.14 3.71 -9.47
C GLU A 360 -3.33 4.00 -8.52
N GLN A 361 -3.82 2.98 -7.80
CA GLN A 361 -4.96 3.07 -6.90
C GLN A 361 -4.57 3.47 -5.47
N TRP A 362 -3.33 3.89 -5.23
CA TRP A 362 -2.77 4.09 -3.88
C TRP A 362 -3.61 5.03 -3.02
N LYS A 363 -4.18 6.06 -3.65
CA LYS A 363 -5.02 7.06 -2.98
C LYS A 363 -6.23 6.47 -2.26
N LEU A 364 -6.76 5.33 -2.73
CA LEU A 364 -7.90 4.63 -2.11
C LEU A 364 -7.55 4.05 -0.74
N MET A 365 -6.28 3.69 -0.54
CA MET A 365 -5.77 3.19 0.74
C MET A 365 -5.60 4.33 1.74
N VAL A 366 -5.28 5.54 1.26
CA VAL A 366 -4.85 6.66 2.10
C VAL A 366 -6.03 7.54 2.54
N LEU A 367 -6.87 7.94 1.58
CA LEU A 367 -7.94 8.91 1.73
C LEU A 367 -9.31 8.25 1.50
N PRO A 368 -10.40 8.85 2.03
CA PRO A 368 -11.73 8.21 2.05
C PRO A 368 -12.51 8.32 0.72
N TYR A 369 -11.88 8.01 -0.40
CA TYR A 369 -12.51 8.01 -1.72
C TYR A 369 -13.71 7.07 -1.81
N LEU A 370 -13.63 5.89 -1.19
CA LEU A 370 -14.67 4.86 -1.25
C LEU A 370 -15.91 5.21 -0.40
N GLU A 371 -15.87 6.29 0.38
CA GLU A 371 -17.04 6.81 1.10
C GLU A 371 -17.93 7.67 0.19
N ILE A 372 -17.43 8.12 -0.99
CA ILE A 372 -18.21 8.85 -1.98
C ILE A 372 -18.89 7.83 -2.92
N PRO A 373 -20.23 7.70 -2.94
CA PRO A 373 -20.91 6.58 -3.60
C PRO A 373 -20.56 6.40 -5.09
N LEU A 374 -20.54 7.50 -5.85
CA LEU A 374 -20.18 7.47 -7.27
C LEU A 374 -18.74 6.97 -7.48
N VAL A 375 -17.81 7.47 -6.67
CA VAL A 375 -16.39 7.13 -6.74
C VAL A 375 -16.19 5.66 -6.36
N ASN A 376 -16.86 5.19 -5.31
CA ASN A 376 -16.86 3.79 -4.92
C ASN A 376 -17.34 2.88 -6.06
N GLN A 377 -18.41 3.26 -6.77
CA GLN A 377 -18.91 2.50 -7.92
C GLN A 377 -17.89 2.47 -9.08
N VAL A 378 -17.22 3.58 -9.38
CA VAL A 378 -16.16 3.64 -10.41
C VAL A 378 -15.00 2.70 -10.07
N PHE A 379 -14.56 2.68 -8.81
CA PHE A 379 -13.46 1.79 -8.40
C PHE A 379 -13.90 0.33 -8.25
N THR A 380 -15.13 0.06 -7.83
CA THR A 380 -15.68 -1.31 -7.85
C THR A 380 -15.72 -1.85 -9.29
N ASN A 381 -16.11 -1.03 -10.27
CA ASN A 381 -16.01 -1.40 -11.68
C ASN A 381 -14.56 -1.64 -12.12
N SER A 382 -13.63 -0.78 -11.69
CA SER A 382 -12.21 -0.88 -12.05
C SER A 382 -11.60 -2.19 -11.56
N GLU A 383 -11.91 -2.58 -10.32
CA GLU A 383 -11.44 -3.84 -9.75
C GLU A 383 -12.16 -5.06 -10.33
N TYR A 384 -13.44 -4.93 -10.70
CA TYR A 384 -14.12 -5.98 -11.47
C TYR A 384 -13.44 -6.23 -12.82
N VAL A 385 -13.07 -5.17 -13.55
CA VAL A 385 -12.32 -5.28 -14.81
C VAL A 385 -10.96 -5.92 -14.59
N ARG A 386 -10.24 -5.53 -13.52
CA ARG A 386 -8.93 -6.09 -13.18
C ARG A 386 -8.97 -7.61 -13.01
N VAL A 387 -9.91 -8.11 -12.22
CA VAL A 387 -10.03 -9.56 -11.98
C VAL A 387 -10.61 -10.29 -13.20
N LEU A 388 -11.51 -9.65 -13.95
CA LEU A 388 -12.09 -10.23 -15.16
C LEU A 388 -11.05 -10.38 -16.28
N ASP A 389 -10.17 -9.40 -16.48
CA ASP A 389 -9.07 -9.48 -17.45
C ASP A 389 -8.15 -10.66 -17.14
N ALA A 390 -7.74 -10.81 -15.87
CA ALA A 390 -6.92 -11.92 -15.42
C ALA A 390 -7.60 -13.28 -15.66
N ILE A 391 -8.89 -13.40 -15.36
CA ILE A 391 -9.67 -14.63 -15.61
C ILE A 391 -9.72 -14.95 -17.12
N ASN A 392 -10.09 -13.98 -17.94
CA ASN A 392 -10.27 -14.18 -19.38
C ASN A 392 -8.98 -14.59 -20.08
N ARG A 393 -7.84 -14.08 -19.59
CA ARG A 393 -6.51 -14.35 -20.14
C ARG A 393 -5.83 -15.55 -19.48
N GLY A 394 -6.44 -16.16 -18.46
CA GLY A 394 -5.86 -17.28 -17.73
C GLY A 394 -4.61 -16.91 -16.92
N ILE A 395 -4.54 -15.68 -16.41
CA ILE A 395 -3.40 -15.15 -15.65
C ILE A 395 -3.58 -15.53 -14.16
N PRO A 396 -2.60 -16.23 -13.54
CA PRO A 396 -2.71 -16.71 -12.17
C PRO A 396 -2.33 -15.65 -11.13
N GLY A 397 -2.80 -14.41 -11.33
CA GLY A 397 -2.49 -13.28 -10.47
C GLY A 397 -2.92 -11.96 -11.07
N LEU A 398 -2.51 -10.87 -10.42
CA LEU A 398 -2.85 -9.50 -10.80
C LEU A 398 -1.58 -8.68 -11.04
N PHE A 399 -1.69 -7.70 -11.94
CA PHE A 399 -0.58 -6.87 -12.39
C PHE A 399 -0.42 -5.60 -11.55
N ALA A 400 0.82 -5.33 -11.15
CA ALA A 400 1.21 -4.07 -10.57
C ALA A 400 2.72 -3.87 -10.66
N SER A 401 3.16 -2.61 -10.64
CA SER A 401 4.54 -2.22 -10.86
C SER A 401 5.49 -2.78 -9.79
N SER A 402 6.41 -3.67 -10.17
CA SER A 402 7.25 -4.42 -9.20
C SER A 402 8.59 -4.83 -9.79
N HIS A 403 9.53 -5.30 -8.95
CA HIS A 403 10.76 -5.90 -9.46
C HIS A 403 10.47 -7.13 -10.32
N ALA A 404 11.26 -7.30 -11.37
CA ALA A 404 11.06 -8.36 -12.34
C ALA A 404 11.62 -9.70 -11.85
N PRO A 405 10.88 -10.81 -11.98
CA PRO A 405 11.45 -12.14 -11.86
C PRO A 405 12.58 -12.34 -12.88
N PRO A 406 13.60 -13.17 -12.56
CA PRO A 406 14.62 -13.56 -13.53
C PRO A 406 13.98 -14.07 -14.83
N ASN A 407 14.58 -13.71 -15.98
CA ASN A 407 14.12 -14.04 -17.33
C ASN A 407 12.83 -13.34 -17.81
N VAL A 408 12.14 -12.59 -16.96
CA VAL A 408 11.11 -11.65 -17.41
C VAL A 408 11.82 -10.38 -17.87
N ARG A 409 11.74 -10.06 -19.17
CA ARG A 409 12.31 -8.82 -19.69
C ARG A 409 11.40 -7.66 -19.31
N CYS A 410 11.76 -6.90 -18.29
CA CYS A 410 10.99 -5.73 -17.86
C CYS A 410 11.84 -4.47 -17.79
N GLY A 411 11.27 -3.36 -18.27
CA GLY A 411 11.93 -2.05 -18.27
C GLY A 411 13.15 -1.98 -19.20
N ARG A 412 13.79 -0.81 -19.28
CA ARG A 412 14.91 -0.55 -20.21
C ARG A 412 16.19 -1.35 -19.89
N LEU A 413 16.31 -1.87 -18.66
CA LEU A 413 17.50 -2.57 -18.14
C LEU A 413 17.19 -3.93 -17.47
N GLY A 414 15.96 -4.46 -17.56
CA GLY A 414 15.65 -5.83 -17.12
C GLY A 414 15.38 -6.04 -15.62
N GLY A 415 15.15 -5.00 -14.82
CA GLY A 415 15.05 -5.10 -13.35
C GLY A 415 13.72 -4.70 -12.70
N TYR A 416 12.86 -3.94 -13.40
CA TYR A 416 11.62 -3.42 -12.82
C TYR A 416 10.51 -3.35 -13.89
N CYS A 417 9.37 -3.96 -13.60
CA CYS A 417 8.19 -4.03 -14.46
C CYS A 417 7.26 -2.85 -14.16
N ASN A 418 7.46 -1.69 -14.81
CA ASN A 418 6.56 -0.54 -14.65
C ASN A 418 5.33 -0.60 -15.57
N ALA A 419 5.49 -1.04 -16.81
CA ALA A 419 4.45 -1.02 -17.83
C ALA A 419 3.60 -2.30 -17.86
N VAL A 420 2.94 -2.59 -16.74
CA VAL A 420 2.05 -3.75 -16.52
C VAL A 420 0.64 -3.28 -16.16
N GLY A 421 -0.38 -4.02 -16.61
CA GLY A 421 -1.78 -3.73 -16.29
C GLY A 421 -2.75 -4.22 -17.37
N VAL A 422 -3.80 -3.45 -17.66
CA VAL A 422 -4.89 -3.83 -18.57
C VAL A 422 -4.94 -2.87 -19.75
N GLN A 423 -4.47 -3.33 -20.92
CA GLN A 423 -4.25 -2.48 -22.09
C GLN A 423 -5.54 -1.79 -22.58
N GLU A 424 -6.69 -2.45 -22.54
CA GLU A 424 -7.96 -1.92 -23.08
C GLU A 424 -8.42 -0.63 -22.37
N VAL A 425 -8.04 -0.45 -21.11
CA VAL A 425 -8.44 0.69 -20.27
C VAL A 425 -7.24 1.53 -19.80
N ALA A 426 -6.08 1.35 -20.46
CA ALA A 426 -4.86 2.09 -20.20
C ALA A 426 -4.61 3.17 -21.26
N SER A 427 -4.07 4.32 -20.83
CA SER A 427 -3.63 5.40 -21.73
C SER A 427 -2.29 5.12 -22.38
N GLN A 428 -1.42 4.34 -21.72
CA GLN A 428 -0.12 3.96 -22.21
C GLN A 428 -0.12 2.52 -22.74
N VAL A 429 0.90 2.22 -23.55
CA VAL A 429 1.17 0.85 -23.97
C VAL A 429 1.63 0.03 -22.78
N VAL A 430 0.91 -1.05 -22.50
CA VAL A 430 1.27 -2.12 -21.57
C VAL A 430 2.25 -3.03 -22.32
N TYR A 431 3.51 -3.02 -21.90
CA TYR A 431 4.57 -3.77 -22.57
C TYR A 431 4.71 -5.20 -22.04
N TRP A 432 4.28 -5.43 -20.79
CA TRP A 432 4.58 -6.65 -20.07
C TRP A 432 3.32 -7.23 -19.42
N ASP A 433 3.18 -8.55 -19.51
CA ASP A 433 2.08 -9.32 -18.92
C ASP A 433 2.54 -10.64 -18.29
N GLN A 434 3.85 -10.74 -18.03
CA GLN A 434 4.48 -11.97 -17.54
C GLN A 434 4.82 -11.92 -16.04
N SER A 435 4.67 -10.78 -15.37
CA SER A 435 5.02 -10.62 -13.95
C SER A 435 3.79 -10.28 -13.11
N VAL A 436 3.37 -11.19 -12.25
CA VAL A 436 2.28 -10.96 -11.28
C VAL A 436 2.84 -10.78 -9.88
N THR A 437 2.12 -10.05 -9.04
CA THR A 437 2.60 -9.68 -7.71
C THR A 437 1.46 -9.68 -6.69
N PRO A 438 1.65 -10.25 -5.48
CA PRO A 438 0.59 -10.36 -4.48
C PRO A 438 -0.11 -9.02 -4.19
N TYR A 439 0.63 -7.91 -4.14
CA TYR A 439 0.02 -6.61 -3.89
C TYR A 439 -0.87 -6.10 -5.03
N GLY A 440 -0.82 -6.70 -6.21
CA GLY A 440 -1.80 -6.45 -7.26
C GLY A 440 -3.25 -6.60 -6.80
N ALA A 441 -3.49 -7.36 -5.72
CA ALA A 441 -4.79 -7.55 -5.09
C ALA A 441 -5.20 -6.46 -4.06
N TYR A 442 -4.32 -5.55 -3.64
CA TYR A 442 -4.67 -4.58 -2.59
C TYR A 442 -5.88 -3.69 -2.95
N PRO A 443 -6.06 -3.16 -4.17
CA PRO A 443 -7.24 -2.35 -4.46
C PRO A 443 -8.52 -3.20 -4.49
N VAL A 444 -8.43 -4.45 -4.94
CA VAL A 444 -9.51 -5.43 -4.86
C VAL A 444 -9.93 -5.64 -3.40
N MET A 445 -8.97 -5.79 -2.48
CA MET A 445 -9.25 -5.96 -1.04
C MET A 445 -10.00 -4.77 -0.42
N LEU A 446 -9.72 -3.55 -0.90
CA LEU A 446 -10.36 -2.33 -0.39
C LEU A 446 -11.83 -2.23 -0.81
N VAL A 447 -12.21 -2.74 -1.99
CA VAL A 447 -13.61 -2.71 -2.48
C VAL A 447 -14.39 -3.99 -2.16
N ASP A 448 -13.73 -5.16 -2.17
CA ASP A 448 -14.26 -6.47 -1.81
C ASP A 448 -13.16 -7.31 -1.15
N GLN A 449 -13.17 -7.32 0.18
CA GLN A 449 -12.16 -8.04 0.97
C GLN A 449 -12.16 -9.56 0.70
N ALA A 450 -13.31 -10.18 0.37
CA ALA A 450 -13.35 -11.61 0.10
C ALA A 450 -12.59 -11.94 -1.19
N ALA A 451 -12.92 -11.23 -2.28
CA ALA A 451 -12.26 -11.44 -3.56
C ALA A 451 -10.77 -11.06 -3.50
N GLY A 452 -10.43 -9.93 -2.88
CA GLY A 452 -9.04 -9.49 -2.77
C GLY A 452 -8.16 -10.48 -2.02
N LEU A 453 -8.63 -11.03 -0.90
CA LEU A 453 -7.89 -12.06 -0.16
C LEU A 453 -7.75 -13.37 -0.95
N ALA A 454 -8.76 -13.76 -1.73
CA ALA A 454 -8.68 -14.92 -2.60
C ALA A 454 -7.61 -14.74 -3.69
N TRP A 455 -7.57 -13.58 -4.35
CA TRP A 455 -6.56 -13.23 -5.35
C TRP A 455 -5.15 -13.11 -4.76
N TYR A 456 -5.02 -12.59 -3.54
CA TYR A 456 -3.75 -12.62 -2.83
C TYR A 456 -3.30 -14.05 -2.52
N ASN A 457 -4.23 -14.91 -2.05
CA ASN A 457 -3.92 -16.31 -1.74
C ASN A 457 -3.48 -17.14 -2.95
N ILE A 458 -4.08 -16.96 -4.13
CA ILE A 458 -3.62 -17.68 -5.33
C ILE A 458 -2.21 -17.28 -5.73
N MET A 459 -1.87 -15.98 -5.62
CA MET A 459 -0.51 -15.49 -5.89
C MET A 459 0.51 -15.98 -4.86
N LEU A 460 0.12 -16.08 -3.57
CA LEU A 460 0.98 -16.74 -2.57
C LEU A 460 1.18 -18.24 -2.84
N SER A 461 0.23 -18.88 -3.52
CA SER A 461 0.29 -20.32 -3.80
C SER A 461 1.25 -20.67 -4.93
N LEU A 462 1.66 -19.68 -5.73
CA LEU A 462 2.69 -19.83 -6.75
C LEU A 462 4.02 -20.36 -6.16
N PRO A 463 4.85 -21.04 -6.97
CA PRO A 463 6.17 -21.48 -6.53
C PRO A 463 6.99 -20.34 -5.93
N LYS A 464 7.63 -20.60 -4.77
CA LYS A 464 8.51 -19.67 -4.05
C LYS A 464 7.91 -18.29 -3.71
N MET A 465 6.58 -18.14 -3.69
CA MET A 465 5.93 -16.86 -3.33
C MET A 465 5.64 -16.66 -1.84
N GLN A 466 6.09 -17.58 -0.98
CA GLN A 466 6.07 -17.43 0.47
C GLN A 466 7.45 -17.70 1.06
N THR A 467 7.84 -16.86 2.03
CA THR A 467 9.02 -16.98 2.89
C THR A 467 8.59 -16.88 4.34
N GLU A 468 9.51 -17.11 5.28
CA GLU A 468 9.26 -16.83 6.69
C GLU A 468 8.87 -15.36 6.95
N THR A 469 9.29 -14.46 6.05
CA THR A 469 9.00 -13.02 6.03
C THR A 469 7.79 -12.64 5.18
N GLY A 470 6.90 -13.60 4.89
CA GLY A 470 5.67 -13.37 4.14
C GLY A 470 5.83 -13.51 2.64
N SER A 471 5.05 -12.74 1.89
CA SER A 471 5.00 -12.78 0.43
C SER A 471 6.30 -12.33 -0.21
N VAL A 472 6.66 -12.95 -1.32
CA VAL A 472 7.76 -12.49 -2.18
C VAL A 472 7.24 -11.44 -3.16
N GLU A 473 8.12 -10.58 -3.65
CA GLU A 473 7.80 -9.45 -4.52
C GLU A 473 6.90 -9.82 -5.71
N ALA A 474 7.36 -10.71 -6.58
CA ALA A 474 6.67 -11.03 -7.84
C ALA A 474 7.05 -12.41 -8.35
N SER A 475 6.17 -13.00 -9.15
CA SER A 475 6.36 -14.27 -9.86
C SER A 475 6.16 -14.07 -11.35
N ASP A 476 6.91 -14.85 -12.13
CA ASP A 476 6.55 -15.11 -13.51
C ASP A 476 5.18 -15.82 -13.55
N VAL A 477 4.35 -15.51 -14.55
CA VAL A 477 2.99 -16.09 -14.72
C VAL A 477 3.01 -17.60 -14.92
N HIS A 478 4.13 -18.17 -15.37
CA HIS A 478 4.31 -19.61 -15.50
C HIS A 478 4.91 -20.26 -14.24
N GLY A 479 5.13 -19.49 -13.16
CA GLY A 479 5.63 -19.99 -11.88
C GLY A 479 7.07 -20.50 -11.95
N THR A 480 7.82 -20.09 -12.98
CA THR A 480 9.17 -20.61 -13.22
C THR A 480 10.27 -19.86 -12.46
N ALA A 481 10.00 -18.62 -12.07
CA ALA A 481 10.94 -17.76 -11.36
C ALA A 481 10.20 -16.73 -10.49
N VAL A 482 10.90 -16.23 -9.47
CA VAL A 482 10.42 -15.16 -8.59
C VAL A 482 11.45 -14.04 -8.48
N ALA A 483 10.98 -12.81 -8.32
CA ALA A 483 11.82 -11.68 -7.93
C ALA A 483 12.20 -11.87 -6.45
N ALA A 484 13.40 -12.39 -6.17
CA ALA A 484 13.88 -12.71 -4.82
C ALA A 484 14.26 -11.45 -4.03
N VAL A 485 13.27 -10.59 -3.78
CA VAL A 485 13.38 -9.34 -3.04
C VAL A 485 12.09 -9.13 -2.24
N LEU A 486 12.18 -8.33 -1.19
CA LEU A 486 11.07 -7.87 -0.38
C LEU A 486 11.10 -6.35 -0.35
N THR A 487 10.00 -5.68 -0.72
CA THR A 487 9.90 -4.21 -0.66
C THR A 487 8.68 -3.77 0.11
N TRP A 488 8.66 -2.52 0.57
CA TRP A 488 7.48 -1.96 1.21
C TRP A 488 6.27 -1.93 0.27
N ASP A 489 6.47 -1.57 -1.00
CA ASP A 489 5.39 -1.44 -1.99
C ASP A 489 4.66 -2.75 -2.23
N THR A 490 5.37 -3.88 -2.32
CA THR A 490 4.73 -5.17 -2.66
C THR A 490 4.23 -5.95 -1.44
N LYS A 491 4.53 -5.47 -0.24
CA LYS A 491 4.18 -6.16 1.02
C LYS A 491 3.21 -5.35 1.84
N VAL A 492 3.61 -4.15 2.24
CA VAL A 492 2.89 -3.36 3.24
C VAL A 492 1.64 -2.69 2.68
N THR A 493 1.56 -2.45 1.37
CA THR A 493 0.31 -2.08 0.71
C THR A 493 -0.78 -3.14 0.91
N SER A 494 -0.44 -4.43 0.78
CA SER A 494 -1.36 -5.54 1.04
C SER A 494 -1.74 -5.59 2.51
N VAL A 495 -0.77 -5.42 3.43
CA VAL A 495 -1.05 -5.37 4.88
C VAL A 495 -2.04 -4.25 5.19
N LEU A 496 -1.79 -3.03 4.72
CA LEU A 496 -2.70 -1.91 4.93
C LEU A 496 -4.09 -2.18 4.34
N ALA A 497 -4.19 -2.76 3.15
CA ALA A 497 -5.49 -3.12 2.57
C ALA A 497 -6.23 -4.20 3.37
N MET A 498 -5.52 -5.19 3.95
CA MET A 498 -6.10 -6.16 4.89
C MET A 498 -6.66 -5.51 6.16
N LEU A 499 -6.06 -4.38 6.57
CA LEU A 499 -6.49 -3.53 7.68
C LEU A 499 -7.57 -2.51 7.29
N GLY A 500 -7.94 -2.40 6.01
CA GLY A 500 -8.93 -1.42 5.51
C GLY A 500 -8.34 -0.06 5.11
N GLY A 501 -7.02 0.05 5.03
CA GLY A 501 -6.29 1.28 4.75
C GLY A 501 -6.34 2.29 5.90
N THR A 502 -5.91 3.52 5.64
CA THR A 502 -6.05 4.67 6.55
C THR A 502 -7.22 5.57 6.19
N GLY A 503 -7.94 5.32 5.09
CA GLY A 503 -9.08 6.11 4.65
C GLY A 503 -10.08 6.44 5.77
N PRO A 504 -10.60 5.45 6.52
CA PRO A 504 -11.53 5.71 7.64
C PRO A 504 -10.90 6.51 8.79
N LEU A 505 -9.62 6.27 9.11
CA LEU A 505 -8.89 7.04 10.12
C LEU A 505 -8.78 8.51 9.70
N ILE A 506 -8.32 8.76 8.46
CA ILE A 506 -8.17 10.10 7.91
C ILE A 506 -9.52 10.79 7.74
N SER A 507 -10.58 10.07 7.36
CA SER A 507 -11.95 10.58 7.31
C SER A 507 -12.35 11.24 8.63
N SER A 508 -12.12 10.54 9.75
CA SER A 508 -12.43 11.06 11.08
C SER A 508 -11.63 12.32 11.44
N PHE A 509 -10.37 12.40 10.99
CA PHE A 509 -9.51 13.55 11.22
C PHE A 509 -9.87 14.75 10.34
N LEU A 510 -10.19 14.51 9.06
CA LEU A 510 -10.70 15.56 8.16
C LEU A 510 -12.01 16.14 8.68
N ALA A 511 -12.90 15.31 9.25
CA ALA A 511 -14.12 15.79 9.89
C ALA A 511 -13.81 16.65 11.12
N ALA A 512 -12.92 16.19 12.00
CA ALA A 512 -12.51 16.93 13.20
C ALA A 512 -11.82 18.26 12.88
N ASP A 513 -11.08 18.32 11.77
CA ASP A 513 -10.39 19.54 11.31
C ASP A 513 -11.23 20.40 10.34
N GLY A 514 -12.47 20.01 10.01
CA GLY A 514 -13.36 20.80 9.14
C GLY A 514 -13.04 20.76 7.64
N HIS A 515 -12.29 19.76 7.18
CA HIS A 515 -11.89 19.59 5.78
C HIS A 515 -12.70 18.51 5.02
N ARG A 516 -13.55 17.77 5.72
CA ARG A 516 -14.27 16.63 5.14
C ARG A 516 -15.21 17.03 3.99
N GLU A 517 -16.03 18.05 4.20
CA GLU A 517 -17.01 18.51 3.20
C GLU A 517 -16.32 19.00 1.93
N LEU A 518 -15.22 19.75 2.07
CA LEU A 518 -14.44 20.22 0.92
C LEU A 518 -13.80 19.06 0.15
N PHE A 519 -13.27 18.04 0.84
CA PHE A 519 -12.77 16.83 0.18
C PHE A 519 -13.87 16.16 -0.66
N GLU A 520 -15.06 15.96 -0.08
CA GLU A 520 -16.20 15.35 -0.77
C GLU A 520 -16.68 16.19 -1.95
N GLU A 521 -16.74 17.52 -1.80
CA GLU A 521 -17.11 18.44 -2.87
C GLU A 521 -16.12 18.33 -4.04
N ARG A 522 -14.81 18.44 -3.77
CA ARG A 522 -13.78 18.43 -4.82
C ARG A 522 -13.76 17.11 -5.58
N VAL A 523 -13.66 15.99 -4.86
CA VAL A 523 -13.59 14.67 -5.47
C VAL A 523 -14.93 14.31 -6.09
N GLY A 524 -16.04 14.51 -5.37
CA GLY A 524 -17.39 14.23 -5.86
C GLY A 524 -17.71 14.99 -7.14
N LYS A 525 -17.43 16.30 -7.20
CA LYS A 525 -17.58 17.11 -8.41
C LYS A 525 -16.74 16.55 -9.55
N MET A 526 -15.45 16.31 -9.32
CA MET A 526 -14.51 15.86 -10.37
C MET A 526 -14.99 14.58 -11.06
N TYR A 527 -15.42 13.58 -10.28
CA TYR A 527 -15.95 12.33 -10.84
C TYR A 527 -17.36 12.50 -11.42
N SER A 528 -18.20 13.34 -10.83
CA SER A 528 -19.56 13.56 -11.34
C SER A 528 -19.57 14.14 -12.75
N GLU A 529 -18.62 15.02 -13.08
CA GLU A 529 -18.50 15.62 -14.42
C GLU A 529 -18.14 14.59 -15.51
N VAL A 530 -17.46 13.50 -15.15
CA VAL A 530 -16.99 12.48 -16.09
C VAL A 530 -17.93 11.28 -16.16
N PHE A 531 -18.43 10.82 -15.02
CA PHE A 531 -19.08 9.51 -14.90
C PHE A 531 -20.61 9.57 -14.73
N SER A 532 -21.19 10.70 -14.31
CA SER A 532 -22.64 10.81 -14.11
C SER A 532 -23.38 10.55 -15.43
N GLY A 533 -24.31 9.59 -15.41
CA GLY A 533 -25.08 9.19 -16.60
C GLY A 533 -24.28 8.43 -17.66
N ARG A 534 -22.99 8.15 -17.44
CA ARG A 534 -22.12 7.39 -18.37
C ARG A 534 -21.67 6.04 -17.82
N LEU A 535 -21.87 5.79 -16.53
CA LEU A 535 -21.47 4.56 -15.86
C LEU A 535 -22.26 3.35 -16.36
N SER A 536 -21.57 2.45 -17.05
CA SER A 536 -22.03 1.08 -17.27
C SER A 536 -21.37 0.15 -16.25
N SER A 537 -22.18 -0.58 -15.49
CA SER A 537 -21.72 -1.51 -14.46
C SER A 537 -22.39 -2.89 -14.62
N PRO A 538 -21.71 -3.98 -14.24
CA PRO A 538 -22.34 -5.28 -14.02
C PRO A 538 -23.62 -5.17 -13.16
N GLN A 539 -24.62 -6.02 -13.43
CA GLN A 539 -25.93 -5.94 -12.75
C GLN A 539 -25.81 -6.12 -11.22
N ASN A 540 -24.94 -7.02 -10.76
CA ASN A 540 -24.64 -7.22 -9.34
C ASN A 540 -24.12 -5.93 -8.68
N ILE A 541 -23.18 -5.25 -9.33
CA ILE A 541 -22.61 -3.99 -8.83
C ILE A 541 -23.68 -2.89 -8.80
N ARG A 542 -24.51 -2.77 -9.85
CA ARG A 542 -25.65 -1.82 -9.87
C ARG A 542 -26.66 -2.07 -8.75
N ALA A 543 -26.86 -3.33 -8.38
CA ALA A 543 -27.74 -3.73 -7.28
C ALA A 543 -27.10 -3.55 -5.89
N GLY A 544 -25.92 -2.91 -5.79
CA GLY A 544 -25.19 -2.71 -4.55
C GLY A 544 -24.51 -3.97 -4.00
N LYS A 545 -24.45 -5.06 -4.79
CA LYS A 545 -23.70 -6.26 -4.42
C LYS A 545 -22.26 -6.11 -4.92
N THR A 546 -21.31 -5.94 -4.00
CA THR A 546 -19.87 -5.79 -4.29
C THR A 546 -19.16 -7.10 -4.57
N SER A 547 -19.85 -8.24 -4.69
CA SER A 547 -19.21 -9.54 -4.91
C SER A 547 -18.47 -9.57 -6.26
N LEU A 548 -17.16 -9.43 -6.20
CA LEU A 548 -16.25 -9.58 -7.32
C LEU A 548 -15.93 -11.07 -7.56
N PRO A 549 -15.59 -11.47 -8.80
CA PRO A 549 -15.16 -12.81 -9.11
C PRO A 549 -13.90 -13.23 -8.34
N TRP A 550 -13.95 -14.43 -7.75
CA TRP A 550 -12.78 -15.09 -7.18
C TRP A 550 -11.95 -15.76 -8.28
N PRO A 551 -10.65 -16.00 -8.06
CA PRO A 551 -9.85 -16.76 -9.01
C PRO A 551 -10.43 -18.17 -9.20
N PRO A 552 -10.71 -18.60 -10.44
CA PRO A 552 -11.10 -19.98 -10.72
C PRO A 552 -10.03 -20.98 -10.28
N GLY A 553 -10.43 -22.12 -9.71
CA GLY A 553 -9.49 -23.14 -9.20
C GLY A 553 -8.58 -23.75 -10.28
N ASN A 554 -8.90 -23.59 -11.56
CA ASN A 554 -8.06 -24.03 -12.67
C ASN A 554 -7.01 -23.00 -13.12
N LEU A 555 -6.95 -21.81 -12.49
CA LEU A 555 -5.90 -20.83 -12.78
C LEU A 555 -4.53 -21.30 -12.30
N LEU A 556 -4.44 -22.17 -11.28
CA LEU A 556 -3.19 -22.82 -10.92
C LEU A 556 -2.90 -23.97 -11.91
N PRO A 557 -1.79 -23.94 -12.67
CA PRO A 557 -1.37 -25.05 -13.49
C PRO A 557 -1.12 -26.32 -12.68
N ARG A 558 -1.70 -27.43 -13.16
CA ARG A 558 -1.63 -28.75 -12.51
C ARG A 558 -0.21 -29.27 -12.26
N HIS A 559 0.78 -28.80 -13.02
CA HIS A 559 2.18 -29.21 -12.87
C HIS A 559 2.88 -28.55 -11.67
N TRP A 560 2.26 -27.57 -10.99
CA TRP A 560 2.83 -26.91 -9.81
C TRP A 560 2.62 -27.71 -8.51
N GLU A 561 1.77 -28.74 -8.54
CA GLU A 561 1.59 -29.66 -7.40
C GLU A 561 2.78 -30.62 -7.22
N SER A 562 3.57 -30.86 -8.27
CA SER A 562 4.63 -31.88 -8.29
C SER A 562 6.07 -31.34 -8.21
N VAL A 563 6.27 -30.01 -8.24
CA VAL A 563 7.59 -29.39 -8.10
C VAL A 563 7.88 -29.11 -6.63
N ASP A 564 9.13 -29.36 -6.23
CA ASP A 564 9.80 -28.89 -5.01
C ASP A 564 9.79 -27.34 -4.98
N SER A 565 8.59 -26.79 -4.84
CA SER A 565 8.17 -25.45 -5.27
C SER A 565 8.25 -24.42 -4.16
N ALA A 566 8.83 -24.79 -3.02
CA ALA A 566 8.98 -23.94 -1.84
C ALA A 566 10.43 -23.54 -1.64
N PHE A 567 10.62 -22.41 -0.97
CA PHE A 567 11.87 -22.21 -0.27
C PHE A 567 12.00 -23.28 0.84
N PRO A 568 13.17 -23.93 0.98
CA PRO A 568 13.39 -24.93 2.02
C PRO A 568 13.11 -24.42 3.44
N THR A 569 13.29 -23.12 3.67
CA THR A 569 13.01 -22.43 4.93
C THR A 569 11.53 -22.17 5.18
N CYS A 570 10.67 -22.25 4.16
CA CYS A 570 9.25 -21.97 4.27
C CYS A 570 8.39 -23.20 3.95
N LEU A 571 8.45 -24.18 4.85
CA LEU A 571 7.67 -25.41 4.80
C LEU A 571 6.63 -25.45 5.93
N CYS A 572 5.79 -26.47 5.91
CA CYS A 572 4.86 -26.76 6.99
C CYS A 572 5.31 -28.04 7.68
N ASN A 573 5.56 -27.99 8.99
CA ASN A 573 5.90 -29.19 9.75
C ASN A 573 4.72 -30.17 9.69
N THR A 574 4.96 -31.33 9.07
CA THR A 574 4.01 -32.44 8.98
C THR A 574 4.07 -33.36 10.21
N SER A 575 4.96 -33.10 11.17
CA SER A 575 5.27 -33.99 12.29
C SER A 575 4.39 -33.84 13.54
N SER A 576 3.11 -33.48 13.40
CA SER A 576 2.15 -33.55 14.52
C SER A 576 1.03 -34.57 14.25
N THR A 577 1.39 -35.80 13.88
CA THR A 577 0.55 -36.94 14.26
C THR A 577 0.71 -37.14 15.77
N ALA A 578 -0.08 -36.42 16.56
CA ALA A 578 -0.35 -36.89 17.92
C ALA A 578 -0.91 -38.32 17.77
N PRO A 579 -0.33 -39.34 18.42
CA PRO A 579 -0.89 -40.68 18.33
C PRO A 579 -2.34 -40.63 18.84
N PRO A 580 -3.27 -41.35 18.20
CA PRO A 580 -4.65 -41.39 18.66
C PRO A 580 -4.65 -41.82 20.14
N PRO A 581 -5.49 -41.22 20.99
CA PRO A 581 -5.57 -41.61 22.38
C PRO A 581 -5.85 -43.10 22.43
N ARG A 582 -4.90 -43.87 22.96
CA ARG A 582 -5.12 -45.29 23.25
C ARG A 582 -6.28 -45.34 24.24
N LEU A 583 -7.45 -45.75 23.75
CA LEU A 583 -8.51 -46.27 24.60
C LEU A 583 -7.88 -47.42 25.40
N ARG A 584 -7.53 -47.16 26.66
CA ARG A 584 -7.33 -48.22 27.64
C ARG A 584 -8.71 -48.82 27.86
N GLY A 585 -9.02 -49.87 27.11
CA GLY A 585 -9.98 -50.86 27.57
C GLY A 585 -9.43 -51.46 28.85
N ASN A 586 -10.23 -51.43 29.89
CA ASN A 586 -10.18 -52.37 31.01
C ASN A 586 -11.59 -52.45 31.58
N ILE A 587 -12.17 -53.65 31.42
CA ILE A 587 -13.03 -54.41 32.34
C ILE A 587 -13.92 -53.60 33.28
#